data_AF-A0A6B3G0B5-F1
#
_entry.id   AF-A0A6B3G0B5-F1
#
_cell.length_a   1.000
_cell.length_b   1.000
_cell.length_c   1.000
_cell.angle_alpha   90.00
_cell.angle_beta   90.00
_cell.angle_gamma   90.00
#
_symmetry.space_group_name_H-M   'P 1'
#
loop_
_entity.id
_entity.type
_entity.pdbx_description
1 polymer ?
#
loop_
_entity_poly.entity_id
_entity_poly.type
_entity_poly.pdbx_seq_one_letter_code
_entity_poly.pdbx_strand_id
1 'polypeptide(L)'
;MSDTPFGFGLPPEEPENGDEGKKKDPTEGGQSAGGAGNPFGFGPGAGGDNPFAAMFGSMNPNDLGAAFQQLGQMLSYEGGPVNWDMAKQIARQTVSQGTPDGTKDASVGPSERTAVDEALRLADLWLDGVTSMPSGSVSTVAWSRAEWVEA
;
A
#
# COMPACT_ATOMS: atom_id res chain seq x y z
N MET A 1 40.63 -0.07 -2.59
CA MET A 1 39.66 0.99 -2.89
C MET A 1 38.32 0.30 -2.94
N SER A 2 37.47 0.55 -1.95
CA SER A 2 36.23 -0.19 -1.74
C SER A 2 35.09 0.58 -2.42
N ASP A 3 34.76 0.18 -3.65
CA ASP A 3 33.62 0.73 -4.38
C ASP A 3 32.39 -0.14 -4.11
N THR A 4 31.51 0.34 -3.24
CA THR A 4 30.19 -0.23 -2.97
C THR A 4 29.19 0.30 -4.01
N PRO A 5 28.61 -0.54 -4.87
CA PRO A 5 27.64 -0.12 -5.85
C PRO A 5 26.22 -0.25 -5.28
N PHE A 6 25.44 0.83 -5.38
CA PHE A 6 23.99 0.89 -5.13
C PHE A 6 23.49 0.70 -3.67
N GLY A 7 22.92 1.78 -3.13
CA GLY A 7 21.64 1.69 -2.41
C GLY A 7 21.62 1.33 -0.93
N PHE A 8 22.73 1.00 -0.29
CA PHE A 8 22.83 0.87 1.18
C PHE A 8 23.88 1.83 1.73
N GLY A 9 23.60 3.13 1.62
CA GLY A 9 24.34 4.15 2.36
C GLY A 9 23.94 4.08 3.83
N LEU A 10 24.91 3.82 4.71
CA LEU A 10 24.76 4.11 6.12
C LEU A 10 24.29 5.57 6.28
N PRO A 11 23.30 5.86 7.16
CA PRO A 11 22.98 7.24 7.49
C PRO A 11 24.24 7.91 8.03
N PRO A 12 24.53 9.18 7.67
CA PRO A 12 25.63 9.91 8.28
C PRO A 12 25.37 9.98 9.79
N GLU A 13 26.34 9.51 10.57
CA GLU A 13 26.38 9.79 12.00
C GLU A 13 26.35 11.30 12.19
N GLU A 14 25.32 11.80 12.87
CA GLU A 14 25.23 13.19 13.25
C GLU A 14 26.41 13.54 14.17
N PRO A 15 27.05 14.71 14.01
CA PRO A 15 28.11 15.12 14.91
C PRO A 15 27.55 15.26 16.32
N GLU A 16 28.20 14.54 17.24
CA GLU A 16 28.18 14.76 18.69
C GLU A 16 28.52 16.24 18.96
N ASN A 17 27.50 17.09 19.00
CA ASN A 17 27.57 18.40 19.60
C ASN A 17 27.21 18.23 21.07
N GLY A 18 28.26 18.15 21.89
CA GLY A 18 28.14 18.41 23.31
C GLY A 18 27.62 19.83 23.54
N ASP A 19 26.57 19.94 24.36
CA ASP A 19 26.33 21.13 25.17
C ASP A 19 25.64 20.73 26.47
N GLU A 20 26.48 20.62 27.50
CA GLU A 20 26.30 21.21 28.83
C GLU A 20 24.91 21.11 29.49
N GLY A 21 24.79 20.09 30.33
CA GLY A 21 24.60 20.30 31.77
C GLY A 21 23.39 21.11 32.22
N LYS A 22 22.31 20.41 32.60
CA LYS A 22 21.56 20.75 33.83
C LYS A 22 21.23 19.50 34.64
N LYS A 23 22.20 19.09 35.45
CA LYS A 23 21.94 18.42 36.73
C LYS A 23 21.23 19.42 37.64
N LYS A 24 20.03 19.08 38.11
CA LYS A 24 19.53 19.50 39.42
C LYS A 24 18.90 18.29 40.08
N ASP A 25 19.72 17.67 40.90
CA ASP A 25 19.37 16.64 41.86
C ASP A 25 18.58 17.25 43.04
N PRO A 26 18.01 16.40 43.91
CA PRO A 26 16.64 16.49 44.44
C PRO A 26 16.65 17.04 45.87
N THR A 27 15.49 17.19 46.53
CA THR A 27 15.23 16.91 47.98
C THR A 27 13.78 17.28 48.33
N GLU A 28 13.22 16.54 49.30
CA GLU A 28 11.90 16.64 49.96
C GLU A 28 10.71 16.02 49.20
N GLY A 29 9.92 15.10 49.74
CA GLY A 29 9.82 14.42 51.04
C GLY A 29 8.62 13.47 50.89
N GLY A 30 8.76 12.16 51.10
CA GLY A 30 8.45 11.53 52.37
C GLY A 30 6.95 11.23 52.52
N GLN A 31 6.51 9.99 52.25
CA GLN A 31 5.70 9.19 53.18
C GLN A 31 5.30 7.82 52.61
N SER A 32 5.67 6.80 53.39
CA SER A 32 5.22 5.42 53.33
C SER A 32 3.73 5.31 53.67
N ALA A 33 2.97 4.57 52.87
CA ALA A 33 1.81 3.81 53.32
C ALA A 33 1.45 2.74 52.27
N GLY A 34 1.21 1.52 52.73
CA GLY A 34 1.16 0.32 51.93
C GLY A 34 -0.01 0.18 50.96
N GLY A 35 0.18 -0.73 50.01
CA GLY A 35 -0.85 -1.25 49.14
C GLY A 35 -0.29 -2.44 48.36
N ALA A 36 -0.64 -3.65 48.80
CA ALA A 36 -0.33 -4.88 48.09
C ALA A 36 -1.02 -4.84 46.70
N GLY A 37 -0.27 -4.45 45.68
CA GLY A 37 -0.71 -4.52 44.29
C GLY A 37 -0.64 -5.96 43.80
N ASN A 38 -1.80 -6.58 43.60
CA ASN A 38 -1.91 -7.87 42.92
C ASN A 38 -1.41 -7.71 41.46
N PRO A 39 -0.45 -8.53 40.98
CA PRO A 39 0.20 -8.33 39.69
C PRO A 39 -0.66 -8.73 38.47
N PHE A 40 -1.91 -9.15 38.70
CA PHE A 40 -2.91 -9.44 37.68
C PHE A 40 -4.24 -8.80 38.13
N GLY A 41 -4.48 -7.58 37.68
CA GLY A 41 -5.61 -6.73 38.08
C GLY A 41 -6.93 -7.08 37.41
N PHE A 42 -7.57 -8.19 37.80
CA PHE A 42 -8.99 -8.44 37.51
C PHE A 42 -9.85 -7.98 38.69
N GLY A 43 -10.25 -6.70 38.68
CA GLY A 43 -11.21 -6.12 39.61
C GLY A 43 -12.53 -5.74 38.90
N PRO A 44 -13.69 -5.86 39.57
CA PRO A 44 -15.00 -5.59 38.97
C PRO A 44 -15.23 -4.08 38.84
N GLY A 45 -14.72 -3.53 37.74
CA GLY A 45 -14.86 -2.14 37.33
C GLY A 45 -14.35 -1.91 35.90
N ALA A 46 -14.30 -2.98 35.10
CA ALA A 46 -13.72 -3.00 33.76
C ALA A 46 -14.65 -2.35 32.73
N GLY A 47 -14.78 -1.02 32.83
CA GLY A 47 -15.36 -0.16 31.81
C GLY A 47 -14.32 0.68 31.06
N GLY A 48 -13.03 0.37 31.16
CA GLY A 48 -11.97 1.30 30.72
C GLY A 48 -10.83 0.74 29.87
N ASP A 49 -10.51 -0.56 29.94
CA ASP A 49 -9.17 -1.01 29.49
C ASP A 49 -9.18 -2.05 28.37
N ASN A 50 -10.30 -2.17 27.64
CA ASN A 50 -10.31 -2.90 26.38
C ASN A 50 -10.10 -1.88 25.26
N PRO A 51 -8.87 -1.70 24.73
CA PRO A 51 -8.62 -0.76 23.63
C PRO A 51 -9.52 -1.06 22.42
N PHE A 52 -9.88 -2.33 22.24
CA PHE A 52 -10.85 -2.77 21.25
C PHE A 52 -12.28 -2.27 21.52
N ALA A 53 -12.75 -2.28 22.78
CA ALA A 53 -14.08 -1.79 23.14
C ALA A 53 -14.17 -0.26 23.14
N ALA A 54 -13.10 0.43 23.53
CA ALA A 54 -13.02 1.89 23.44
C ALA A 54 -13.04 2.37 21.97
N MET A 55 -12.31 1.68 21.09
CA MET A 55 -12.35 1.92 19.65
C MET A 55 -13.76 1.68 19.10
N PHE A 56 -14.38 0.53 19.43
CA PHE A 56 -15.71 0.16 18.95
C PHE A 56 -16.84 1.02 19.52
N GLY A 57 -16.70 1.53 20.75
CA GLY A 57 -17.66 2.46 21.36
C GLY A 57 -17.56 3.89 20.84
N SER A 58 -16.42 4.26 20.24
CA SER A 58 -16.18 5.58 19.65
C SER A 58 -16.45 5.64 18.13
N MET A 59 -16.60 4.50 17.47
CA MET A 59 -16.87 4.42 16.03
C MET A 59 -18.36 4.54 15.74
N ASN A 60 -18.69 5.30 14.70
CA ASN A 60 -20.06 5.49 14.22
C ASN A 60 -20.61 4.14 13.71
N PRO A 61 -21.88 3.77 13.95
CA PRO A 61 -22.44 2.49 13.50
C PRO A 61 -22.31 2.23 11.98
N ASN A 62 -22.23 3.30 11.17
CA ASN A 62 -22.00 3.21 9.74
C ASN A 62 -20.55 2.81 9.38
N ASP A 63 -19.56 3.32 10.12
CA ASP A 63 -18.15 2.98 9.90
C ASP A 63 -17.86 1.54 10.33
N LEU A 64 -18.62 1.07 11.32
CA LEU A 64 -18.53 -0.28 11.86
C LEU A 64 -18.99 -1.34 10.86
N GLY A 65 -20.00 -1.03 10.04
CA GLY A 65 -20.44 -1.89 8.95
C GLY A 65 -19.37 -2.05 7.86
N ALA A 66 -18.70 -0.95 7.49
CA ALA A 66 -17.60 -1.00 6.53
C ALA A 66 -16.39 -1.78 7.07
N ALA A 67 -16.05 -1.57 8.35
CA ALA A 67 -14.98 -2.31 9.02
C ALA A 67 -15.26 -3.83 9.07
N PHE A 68 -16.52 -4.22 9.31
CA PHE A 68 -16.91 -5.64 9.31
C PHE A 68 -16.82 -6.26 7.91
N GLN A 69 -17.16 -5.52 6.85
CA GLN A 69 -16.99 -5.99 5.48
C GLN A 69 -15.51 -6.19 5.13
N GLN A 70 -14.64 -5.27 5.53
CA GLN A 70 -13.19 -5.38 5.33
C GLN A 70 -12.60 -6.57 6.11
N LEU A 71 -12.99 -6.76 7.37
CA LEU A 71 -12.57 -7.91 8.17
C LEU A 71 -13.12 -9.23 7.59
N GLY A 72 -14.36 -9.22 7.11
CA GLY A 72 -14.99 -10.35 6.43
C GLY A 72 -14.21 -10.76 5.19
N GLN A 73 -13.81 -9.82 4.33
CA GLN A 73 -12.99 -10.08 3.15
C GLN A 73 -11.59 -10.61 3.50
N MET A 74 -11.02 -10.16 4.62
CA MET A 74 -9.72 -10.64 5.10
C MET A 74 -9.80 -12.07 5.66
N LEU A 75 -10.85 -12.39 6.40
CA LEU A 75 -11.08 -13.72 6.99
C LEU A 75 -11.64 -14.74 5.99
N SER A 76 -12.36 -14.28 4.95
CA SER A 76 -12.91 -15.13 3.89
C SER A 76 -11.88 -15.51 2.83
N TYR A 77 -10.68 -14.93 2.87
CA TYR A 77 -9.62 -15.27 1.93
C TYR A 77 -8.97 -16.60 2.32
N GLU A 78 -9.54 -17.69 1.82
CA GLU A 78 -8.90 -19.00 1.77
C GLU A 78 -8.10 -19.12 0.48
N GLY A 79 -6.89 -18.56 0.45
CA GLY A 79 -6.04 -18.60 -0.73
C GLY A 79 -4.55 -18.59 -0.41
N GLY A 80 -3.73 -18.74 -1.46
CA GLY A 80 -2.27 -18.79 -1.37
C GLY A 80 -1.61 -17.51 -0.84
N PRO A 81 -0.28 -17.35 -0.97
CA PRO A 81 0.44 -16.23 -0.34
C PRO A 81 0.05 -14.83 -0.86
N VAL A 82 -0.73 -14.73 -1.93
CA VAL A 82 -1.14 -13.47 -2.56
C VAL A 82 -2.63 -13.51 -2.89
N ASN A 83 -3.38 -12.56 -2.31
CA ASN A 83 -4.78 -12.33 -2.65
C ASN A 83 -4.89 -11.56 -3.97
N TRP A 84 -5.01 -12.30 -5.07
CA TRP A 84 -5.14 -11.75 -6.42
C TRP A 84 -6.43 -10.96 -6.64
N ASP A 85 -7.53 -11.33 -5.96
CA ASP A 85 -8.79 -10.59 -6.05
C ASP A 85 -8.65 -9.20 -5.43
N MET A 86 -8.02 -9.11 -4.25
CA MET A 86 -7.71 -7.85 -3.60
C MET A 86 -6.71 -7.03 -4.44
N ALA A 87 -5.68 -7.67 -5.00
CA ALA A 87 -4.74 -6.98 -5.88
C ALA A 87 -5.43 -6.39 -7.11
N LYS A 88 -6.35 -7.14 -7.74
CA LYS A 88 -7.15 -6.67 -8.88
C LYS A 88 -8.09 -5.53 -8.48
N GLN A 89 -8.73 -5.60 -7.31
CA GLN A 89 -9.56 -4.52 -6.79
C GLN A 89 -8.76 -3.22 -6.56
N ILE A 90 -7.59 -3.32 -5.95
CA ILE A 90 -6.68 -2.18 -5.76
C ILE A 90 -6.27 -1.60 -7.11
N ALA A 91 -5.86 -2.43 -8.08
CA ALA A 91 -5.49 -1.99 -9.42
C ALA A 91 -6.63 -1.23 -10.11
N ARG A 92 -7.87 -1.74 -10.06
CA ARG A 92 -9.05 -1.06 -10.62
C ARG A 92 -9.30 0.29 -9.95
N GLN A 93 -9.17 0.34 -8.63
CA GLN A 93 -9.33 1.58 -7.88
C GLN A 93 -8.25 2.61 -8.28
N THR A 94 -6.99 2.20 -8.34
CA THR A 94 -5.88 3.07 -8.76
C THR A 94 -6.08 3.62 -10.17
N VAL A 95 -6.49 2.78 -11.12
CA VAL A 95 -6.80 3.24 -12.50
C VAL A 95 -7.93 4.27 -12.50
N SER A 96 -8.98 4.05 -11.71
CA SER A 96 -10.12 4.97 -11.64
C SER A 96 -9.78 6.34 -11.04
N GLN A 97 -8.81 6.40 -10.13
CA GLN A 97 -8.34 7.63 -9.49
C GLN A 97 -7.54 8.52 -10.44
N GLY A 98 -6.89 7.94 -11.47
CA GLY A 98 -6.02 8.66 -12.39
C GLY A 98 -4.57 8.77 -11.90
N THR A 99 -3.71 9.41 -12.69
CA THR A 99 -2.30 9.65 -12.32
C THR A 99 -2.18 10.81 -11.32
N PRO A 100 -1.05 10.92 -10.59
CA PRO A 100 -0.77 12.08 -9.74
C PRO A 100 -0.88 13.43 -10.46
N ASP A 101 -0.56 13.45 -11.76
CA ASP A 101 -0.66 14.64 -12.62
C ASP A 101 -2.10 14.94 -13.10
N GLY A 102 -3.10 14.24 -12.55
CA GLY A 102 -4.52 14.44 -12.87
C GLY A 102 -5.00 13.76 -14.15
N THR A 103 -4.18 12.91 -14.78
CA THR A 103 -4.57 12.23 -16.03
C THR A 103 -5.45 11.03 -15.73
N LYS A 104 -6.73 11.09 -16.12
CA LYS A 104 -7.69 10.00 -15.98
C LYS A 104 -7.51 8.92 -17.04
N ASP A 105 -8.09 7.75 -16.81
CA ASP A 105 -8.11 6.71 -17.85
C ASP A 105 -9.00 7.15 -19.01
N ALA A 106 -8.45 7.09 -20.23
CA ALA A 106 -9.15 7.47 -21.44
C ALA A 106 -9.60 6.21 -22.16
N SER A 107 -10.87 6.18 -22.59
CA SER A 107 -11.38 5.08 -23.40
C SER A 107 -10.70 5.07 -24.77
N VAL A 108 -10.36 3.88 -25.26
CA VAL A 108 -9.79 3.71 -26.60
C VAL A 108 -10.91 3.49 -27.60
N GLY A 109 -11.17 4.51 -28.41
CA GLY A 109 -12.20 4.53 -29.44
C GLY A 109 -11.77 3.82 -30.75
N PRO A 110 -12.71 3.72 -31.72
CA PRO A 110 -12.48 2.97 -32.96
C PRO A 110 -11.30 3.50 -33.79
N SER A 111 -11.15 4.82 -33.90
CA SER A 111 -10.07 5.43 -34.68
C SER A 111 -8.70 5.15 -34.09
N GLU A 112 -8.55 5.16 -32.77
CA GLU A 112 -7.28 4.82 -32.11
C GLU A 112 -6.94 3.34 -32.30
N ARG A 113 -7.93 2.45 -32.21
CA ARG A 113 -7.75 1.02 -32.49
C ARG A 113 -7.25 0.78 -33.92
N THR A 114 -7.87 1.43 -34.90
CA THR A 114 -7.42 1.35 -36.30
C THR A 114 -6.02 1.91 -36.48
N ALA A 115 -5.70 3.04 -35.85
CA ALA A 115 -4.36 3.62 -35.94
C ALA A 115 -3.27 2.69 -35.39
N VAL A 116 -3.54 2.00 -34.27
CA VAL A 116 -2.61 1.02 -33.69
C VAL A 116 -2.46 -0.22 -34.57
N ASP A 117 -3.56 -0.74 -35.15
CA ASP A 117 -3.53 -1.87 -36.09
C ASP A 117 -2.66 -1.55 -37.31
N GLU A 118 -2.87 -0.39 -37.94
CA GLU A 118 -2.05 0.05 -39.09
C GLU A 118 -0.58 0.27 -38.71
N ALA A 119 -0.29 0.87 -37.54
CA ALA A 119 1.08 1.05 -37.08
C ALA A 119 1.80 -0.29 -36.86
N LEU A 120 1.11 -1.29 -36.32
CA LEU A 120 1.66 -2.63 -36.13
C LEU A 120 1.91 -3.34 -37.47
N ARG A 121 1.00 -3.22 -38.45
CA ARG A 121 1.22 -3.75 -39.80
C ARG A 121 2.44 -3.14 -40.47
N LEU A 122 2.62 -1.82 -40.36
CA LEU A 122 3.77 -1.13 -40.90
C LEU A 122 5.08 -1.56 -40.23
N ALA A 123 5.04 -1.76 -38.90
CA ALA A 123 6.20 -2.25 -38.15
C ALA A 123 6.57 -3.69 -38.56
N ASP A 124 5.59 -4.59 -38.68
CA ASP A 124 5.81 -5.98 -39.13
C ASP A 124 6.39 -6.01 -40.55
N LEU A 125 5.84 -5.21 -41.47
CA LEU A 125 6.36 -5.09 -42.84
C LEU A 125 7.81 -4.60 -42.89
N TRP A 126 8.19 -3.66 -42.02
CA TRP A 126 9.57 -3.19 -41.96
C TRP A 126 10.50 -4.25 -41.34
N LEU A 127 10.05 -4.91 -40.27
CA LEU A 127 10.83 -5.95 -39.57
C LEU A 127 11.05 -7.20 -40.43
N ASP A 128 10.09 -7.57 -41.28
CA ASP A 128 10.20 -8.70 -42.21
C ASP A 128 11.42 -8.55 -43.13
N GLY A 129 11.71 -7.31 -43.58
CA GLY A 129 12.86 -7.03 -44.45
C GLY A 129 14.23 -6.99 -43.76
N VAL A 130 14.27 -6.86 -42.43
CA VAL A 130 15.53 -6.67 -41.67
C VAL A 130 15.78 -7.73 -40.60
N THR A 131 14.86 -8.69 -40.45
CA THR A 131 14.99 -9.79 -39.49
C THR A 131 14.83 -11.13 -40.18
N SER A 132 15.36 -12.20 -39.57
CA SER A 132 15.11 -13.57 -40.01
C SER A 132 13.92 -14.22 -39.31
N MET A 133 13.23 -13.46 -38.45
CA MET A 133 12.05 -13.94 -37.75
C MET A 133 10.84 -13.83 -38.69
N PRO A 134 9.95 -14.82 -38.72
CA PRO A 134 8.72 -14.71 -39.51
C PRO A 134 7.82 -13.59 -38.95
N SER A 135 7.04 -12.98 -39.85
CA SER A 135 5.92 -12.10 -39.53
C SER A 135 5.11 -12.63 -38.33
N GLY A 136 4.91 -11.76 -37.33
CA GLY A 136 4.39 -12.14 -36.02
C GLY A 136 3.05 -11.48 -35.65
N SER A 137 2.56 -10.53 -36.45
CA SER A 137 1.33 -9.79 -36.13
C SER A 137 0.06 -10.59 -36.48
N VAL A 138 -0.38 -11.44 -35.56
CA VAL A 138 -1.61 -12.26 -35.73
C VAL A 138 -2.85 -11.58 -35.13
N SER A 139 -2.68 -10.75 -34.10
CA SER A 139 -3.76 -9.95 -33.51
C SER A 139 -3.24 -8.63 -32.94
N THR A 140 -4.07 -7.59 -33.02
CA THR A 140 -3.75 -6.25 -32.53
C THR A 140 -4.86 -5.79 -31.59
N VAL A 141 -4.47 -5.38 -30.39
CA VAL A 141 -5.39 -4.81 -29.40
C VAL A 141 -4.81 -3.51 -28.87
N ALA A 142 -5.68 -2.50 -28.75
CA ALA A 142 -5.35 -1.25 -28.09
C ALA A 142 -6.24 -1.16 -26.85
N TRP A 143 -5.62 -1.05 -25.68
CA TRP A 143 -6.28 -1.08 -24.39
C TRP A 143 -6.15 0.25 -23.66
N SER A 144 -7.21 0.67 -22.99
CA SER A 144 -7.09 1.63 -21.89
C SER A 144 -6.40 0.96 -20.68
N ARG A 145 -6.05 1.75 -19.67
CA ARG A 145 -5.46 1.17 -18.44
C ARG A 145 -6.43 0.25 -17.74
N ALA A 146 -7.73 0.58 -17.76
CA ALA A 146 -8.76 -0.27 -17.18
C ALA A 146 -8.92 -1.58 -17.97
N GLU A 147 -8.95 -1.52 -19.31
CA GLU A 147 -9.01 -2.71 -20.15
C GLU A 147 -7.81 -3.63 -19.92
N TRP A 148 -6.60 -3.08 -19.74
CA TRP A 148 -5.40 -3.85 -19.43
C TRP A 148 -5.44 -4.58 -18.09
N VAL A 149 -6.06 -3.98 -17.06
CA VAL A 149 -6.25 -4.62 -15.75
C VAL A 149 -7.26 -5.78 -15.81
N GLU A 150 -8.18 -5.75 -16.77
CA GLU A 150 -9.25 -6.74 -16.89
C GLU A 150 -8.94 -7.91 -17.84
N ALA A 151 -7.99 -7.72 -18.77
CA ALA A 151 -7.53 -8.73 -19.72
C ALA A 151 -6.81 -9.91 -19.04
#